data_AF-A0A9D5MEF7-F1
#
_entry.id   AF-A0A9D5MEF7-F1
#
_cell.length_a   1.000
_cell.length_b   1.000
_cell.length_c   1.000
_cell.angle_alpha   90.00
_cell.angle_beta   90.00
_cell.angle_gamma   90.00
#
_symmetry.space_group_name_H-M   'P 1'
#
loop_
_entity.id
_entity.type
_entity.pdbx_description
1 polymer ?
#
loop_
_entity_poly.entity_id
_entity_poly.type
_entity_poly.pdbx_seq_one_letter_code
_entity_poly.pdbx_strand_id
1 'polypeptide(L)'
;MKEFFRKKMVGLKRKPQTIALVVLVVAFLYYSLNLTQISNTTAKVQGPGMGLSGFVTMLFSMLSLVCFMNAFPHRKKVNIPMLVLMFIMIGVIIYCDIYYGGRITSAITRADNPIDPTGTNSYITNAQNMLKVHMIILIIGAGLTALLPVYAPLLKKVNTSIEVAGNDDMGALDLRGED
;
A
#
# COMPACT_ATOMS: atom_id res chain seq x y z
N MET A 1 19.67 17.96 -6.78
CA MET A 1 18.25 17.52 -6.80
C MET A 1 17.92 16.59 -7.98
N LYS A 2 18.28 16.93 -9.23
CA LYS A 2 18.03 16.12 -10.45
C LYS A 2 18.58 14.68 -10.37
N GLU A 3 19.74 14.49 -9.74
CA GLU A 3 20.38 13.17 -9.58
C GLU A 3 19.67 12.26 -8.56
N PHE A 4 19.05 12.82 -7.51
CA PHE A 4 18.31 12.05 -6.50
C PHE A 4 17.05 11.42 -7.11
N PHE A 5 16.26 12.20 -7.86
CA PHE A 5 15.10 11.70 -8.60
C PHE A 5 15.49 10.67 -9.65
N ARG A 6 16.61 10.87 -10.36
CA ARG A 6 17.15 9.87 -11.30
C ARG A 6 17.52 8.56 -10.59
N LYS A 7 18.24 8.61 -9.47
CA LYS A 7 18.59 7.40 -8.69
C LYS A 7 17.33 6.66 -8.20
N LYS A 8 16.30 7.39 -7.75
CA LYS A 8 15.01 6.80 -7.36
C LYS A 8 14.28 6.17 -8.55
N MET A 9 14.24 6.84 -9.69
CA MET A 9 13.62 6.32 -10.93
C MET A 9 14.34 5.07 -11.45
N VAL A 10 15.67 5.05 -11.43
CA VAL A 10 16.48 3.88 -11.80
C VAL A 10 16.26 2.72 -10.81
N GLY A 11 16.13 3.02 -9.51
CA GLY A 11 15.77 2.03 -8.49
C GLY A 11 14.40 1.42 -8.73
N LEU A 12 13.41 2.25 -9.08
CA LEU A 12 12.04 1.82 -9.39
C LEU A 12 11.99 0.94 -10.64
N LYS A 13 12.77 1.29 -11.68
CA LYS A 13 12.95 0.50 -12.90
C LYS A 13 13.52 -0.89 -12.61
N ARG A 14 14.44 -1.00 -11.65
CA ARG A 14 15.05 -2.27 -11.24
C ARG A 14 14.11 -3.15 -10.40
N LYS A 15 13.16 -2.57 -9.68
CA LYS A 15 12.20 -3.27 -8.81
C LYS A 15 10.78 -2.66 -8.93
N PRO A 16 10.03 -2.96 -10.00
CA PRO A 16 8.70 -2.38 -10.23
C PRO A 16 7.70 -2.69 -9.10
N GLN A 17 7.85 -3.85 -8.45
CA GLN A 17 7.05 -4.27 -7.29
C GLN A 17 7.16 -3.36 -6.06
N THR A 18 8.19 -2.52 -5.98
CA THR A 18 8.32 -1.54 -4.89
C THR A 18 7.18 -0.51 -4.91
N ILE A 19 6.57 -0.23 -6.07
CA ILE A 19 5.41 0.68 -6.15
C ILE A 19 4.24 0.09 -5.36
N ALA A 20 3.86 -1.15 -5.66
CA ALA A 20 2.77 -1.84 -4.96
C ALA A 20 3.06 -2.00 -3.47
N LEU A 21 4.31 -2.34 -3.11
CA LEU A 21 4.73 -2.42 -1.71
C LEU A 21 4.52 -1.10 -0.96
N VAL A 22 4.96 0.03 -1.54
CA VAL A 22 4.81 1.34 -0.92
C VAL A 22 3.33 1.68 -0.73
N VAL A 23 2.48 1.38 -1.71
CA VAL A 23 1.03 1.62 -1.58
C VAL A 23 0.41 0.77 -0.47
N LEU A 24 0.77 -0.51 -0.35
CA LEU A 24 0.30 -1.37 0.74
C LEU A 24 0.80 -0.89 2.11
N VAL A 25 2.05 -0.41 2.19
CA VAL A 25 2.59 0.18 3.42
C VAL A 25 1.82 1.46 3.78
N VAL A 26 1.50 2.30 2.79
CA VAL A 26 0.67 3.50 3.01
C VAL A 26 -0.73 3.12 3.47
N ALA A 27 -1.36 2.09 2.90
CA ALA A 27 -2.66 1.59 3.35
C ALA A 27 -2.59 1.16 4.83
N PHE A 28 -1.59 0.35 5.18
CA PHE A 28 -1.37 -0.11 6.55
C PHE A 28 -1.13 1.05 7.53
N LEU A 29 -0.25 2.00 7.18
CA LEU A 29 0.06 3.14 8.03
C LEU A 29 -1.16 4.05 8.17
N TYR A 30 -1.89 4.30 7.09
CA TYR A 30 -3.12 5.07 7.13
C TYR A 30 -4.13 4.43 8.08
N TYR A 31 -4.25 3.10 8.07
CA TYR A 31 -5.10 2.39 9.02
C TYR A 31 -4.61 2.52 10.46
N SER A 32 -3.33 2.21 10.69
CA SER A 32 -2.70 2.24 12.01
C SER A 32 -2.79 3.62 12.68
N LEU A 33 -2.57 4.70 11.92
CA LEU A 33 -2.63 6.07 12.43
C LEU A 33 -4.06 6.52 12.81
N ASN A 34 -5.09 5.87 12.25
CA ASN A 34 -6.49 6.19 12.51
C ASN A 34 -7.16 5.20 13.48
N LEU A 35 -6.39 4.32 14.13
CA LEU A 35 -6.92 3.35 15.10
C LEU A 35 -7.71 4.00 16.23
N THR A 36 -7.33 5.19 16.69
CA THR A 36 -8.07 5.90 17.74
C THR A 36 -9.51 6.21 17.33
N GLN A 37 -9.74 6.59 16.07
CA GLN A 37 -11.08 6.88 15.55
C GLN A 37 -11.93 5.60 15.50
N ILE A 38 -11.32 4.49 15.07
CA ILE A 38 -11.95 3.15 15.04
C ILE A 38 -12.25 2.66 16.46
N SER A 39 -11.33 2.80 17.41
CA SER A 39 -11.51 2.36 18.79
C SER A 39 -12.63 3.14 19.49
N ASN A 40 -12.66 4.46 19.35
CA ASN A 40 -13.72 5.30 19.91
C ASN A 40 -15.09 4.98 19.28
N THR A 41 -15.12 4.78 17.96
CA THR A 41 -16.34 4.36 17.24
C THR A 41 -16.83 3.00 17.72
N THR A 42 -15.93 2.03 17.90
CA THR A 42 -16.25 0.70 18.43
C THR A 42 -16.85 0.80 19.83
N ALA A 43 -16.20 1.57 20.71
CA ALA A 43 -16.64 1.74 22.10
C ALA A 43 -18.01 2.41 22.21
N LYS A 44 -18.34 3.31 21.27
CA LYS A 44 -19.63 4.02 21.24
C LYS A 44 -20.75 3.21 20.60
N VAL A 45 -20.47 2.59 19.45
CA VAL A 45 -21.48 1.84 18.69
C VAL A 45 -21.75 0.47 19.31
N GLN A 46 -20.72 -0.17 19.86
CA GLN A 46 -20.76 -1.50 20.48
C GLN A 46 -21.45 -2.57 19.61
N GLY A 47 -21.28 -2.47 18.28
CA GLY A 47 -21.87 -3.41 17.35
C GLY A 47 -21.24 -4.80 17.46
N PRO A 48 -22.02 -5.87 17.25
CA PRO A 48 -21.53 -7.24 17.35
C PRO A 48 -20.42 -7.48 16.32
N GLY A 49 -19.27 -7.94 16.80
CA GLY A 49 -18.11 -8.27 15.96
C GLY A 49 -17.29 -7.07 15.46
N MET A 50 -17.60 -5.82 15.84
CA MET A 50 -16.83 -4.64 15.40
C MET A 50 -15.37 -4.70 15.87
N GLY A 51 -15.14 -5.07 17.13
CA GLY A 51 -13.78 -5.24 17.67
C GLY A 51 -13.01 -6.36 16.94
N LEU A 52 -13.67 -7.48 16.64
CA LEU A 52 -13.07 -8.58 15.90
C LEU A 52 -12.70 -8.17 14.47
N SER A 53 -13.59 -7.45 13.76
CA SER A 53 -13.27 -6.94 12.42
C SER A 53 -12.10 -5.97 12.42
N GLY A 54 -11.99 -5.11 13.44
CA GLY A 54 -10.84 -4.21 13.59
C GLY A 54 -9.53 -4.97 13.85
N PHE A 55 -9.57 -6.01 14.69
CA PHE A 55 -8.43 -6.88 14.95
C PHE A 55 -7.99 -7.65 13.70
N VAL A 56 -8.92 -8.30 13.00
CA VAL A 56 -8.63 -9.06 11.77
C VAL A 56 -8.03 -8.14 10.70
N THR A 57 -8.56 -6.92 10.56
CA THR A 57 -8.03 -5.94 9.60
C THR A 57 -6.57 -5.60 9.90
N MET A 58 -6.22 -5.33 11.16
CA MET A 58 -4.83 -5.05 11.54
C MET A 58 -3.90 -6.25 11.32
N LEU A 59 -4.32 -7.43 11.78
CA LEU A 59 -3.55 -8.66 11.66
C LEU A 59 -3.25 -8.96 10.19
N PHE A 60 -4.27 -8.94 9.35
CA PHE A 60 -4.13 -9.27 7.93
C PHE A 60 -3.43 -8.16 7.16
N SER A 61 -3.50 -6.90 7.61
CA SER A 61 -2.69 -5.83 7.01
C SER A 61 -1.19 -6.07 7.22
N MET A 62 -0.78 -6.49 8.42
CA MET A 62 0.63 -6.87 8.67
C MET A 62 1.02 -8.14 7.91
N LEU A 63 0.19 -9.18 7.94
CA LEU A 63 0.49 -10.45 7.27
C LEU A 63 0.52 -10.31 5.75
N SER A 64 -0.36 -9.49 5.16
CA SER A 64 -0.36 -9.22 3.72
C SER A 64 0.92 -8.54 3.26
N LEU A 65 1.50 -7.63 4.06
CA LEU A 65 2.81 -7.04 3.79
C LEU A 65 3.93 -8.08 3.82
N VAL A 66 3.94 -8.95 4.83
CA VAL A 66 4.92 -10.04 4.95
C VAL A 66 4.78 -11.02 3.78
N CYS A 67 3.54 -11.37 3.40
CA CYS A 67 3.26 -12.21 2.24
C CYS A 67 3.68 -11.54 0.93
N PHE A 68 3.51 -10.23 0.77
CA PHE A 68 4.01 -9.51 -0.41
C PHE A 68 5.54 -9.60 -0.49
N MET A 69 6.24 -9.35 0.61
CA MET A 69 7.70 -9.45 0.67
C MET A 69 8.20 -10.87 0.33
N ASN A 70 7.47 -11.89 0.80
CA ASN A 70 7.76 -13.30 0.53
C ASN A 70 7.30 -13.78 -0.85
N ALA A 71 6.32 -13.11 -1.48
CA ALA A 71 5.87 -13.38 -2.84
C ALA A 71 6.91 -12.95 -3.87
N PHE A 72 7.67 -11.89 -3.58
CA PHE A 72 8.73 -11.36 -4.43
C PHE A 72 10.14 -11.46 -3.80
N PRO A 73 10.65 -12.68 -3.56
CA PRO A 73 11.94 -12.89 -2.92
C PRO A 73 13.10 -12.33 -3.76
N HIS A 74 14.15 -11.83 -3.09
CA HIS A 74 15.29 -11.24 -3.79
C HIS A 74 15.99 -12.29 -4.67
N ARG A 75 16.11 -12.00 -5.97
CA ARG A 75 16.80 -12.82 -6.99
C ARG A 75 16.20 -14.22 -7.22
N LYS A 76 14.93 -14.44 -6.86
CA LYS A 76 14.21 -15.70 -7.09
C LYS A 76 12.92 -15.45 -7.89
N LYS A 77 12.36 -16.52 -8.46
CA LYS A 77 11.05 -16.48 -9.13
C LYS A 77 9.95 -16.16 -8.12
N VAL A 78 8.84 -15.61 -8.63
CA VAL A 78 7.67 -15.22 -7.82
C VAL A 78 7.10 -16.46 -7.12
N ASN A 79 6.87 -16.35 -5.82
CA ASN A 79 6.20 -17.38 -5.03
C ASN A 79 4.69 -17.20 -5.15
N ILE A 80 4.09 -17.91 -6.12
CA ILE A 80 2.67 -17.83 -6.46
C ILE A 80 1.77 -18.15 -5.24
N PRO A 81 2.04 -19.20 -4.43
CA PRO A 81 1.27 -19.44 -3.20
C PRO A 81 1.18 -18.22 -2.26
N MET A 82 2.31 -17.54 -2.01
CA MET A 82 2.33 -16.35 -1.15
C MET A 82 1.59 -15.17 -1.78
N LEU A 83 1.64 -15.04 -3.10
CA LEU A 83 0.90 -14.03 -3.84
C LEU A 83 -0.63 -14.25 -3.73
N VAL A 84 -1.09 -15.49 -3.92
CA VAL A 84 -2.51 -15.85 -3.78
C VAL A 84 -2.98 -15.60 -2.35
N LEU A 85 -2.18 -16.02 -1.36
CA LEU A 85 -2.50 -15.81 0.05
C LEU A 85 -2.63 -14.33 0.40
N MET A 86 -1.76 -13.48 -0.14
CA MET A 86 -1.85 -12.02 0.00
C MET A 86 -3.18 -11.48 -0.54
N PHE A 87 -3.62 -11.90 -1.74
CA PHE A 87 -4.90 -11.46 -2.30
C PHE A 87 -6.10 -11.92 -1.47
N ILE A 88 -6.06 -13.15 -0.93
CA ILE A 88 -7.09 -13.65 -0.02
C ILE A 88 -7.17 -12.77 1.24
N MET A 89 -6.04 -12.45 1.85
CA MET A 89 -5.99 -11.57 3.03
C MET A 89 -6.53 -10.17 2.74
N ILE A 90 -6.16 -9.57 1.60
CA ILE A 90 -6.72 -8.28 1.16
C ILE A 90 -8.24 -8.37 0.98
N GLY A 91 -8.74 -9.46 0.39
CA GLY A 91 -10.17 -9.71 0.26
C GLY A 91 -10.90 -9.77 1.60
N VAL A 92 -10.31 -10.43 2.60
CA VAL A 92 -10.87 -10.47 3.96
C VAL A 92 -10.84 -9.09 4.61
N ILE A 93 -9.77 -8.30 4.42
CA ILE A 93 -9.72 -6.92 4.93
C ILE A 93 -10.85 -6.06 4.33
N ILE A 94 -11.04 -6.12 3.01
CA ILE A 94 -12.12 -5.38 2.33
C ILE A 94 -13.49 -5.79 2.88
N TYR A 95 -13.71 -7.08 3.10
CA TYR A 95 -14.94 -7.57 3.73
C TYR A 95 -15.10 -7.02 5.15
N CYS A 96 -14.05 -6.99 5.97
CA CYS A 96 -14.08 -6.40 7.30
C CYS A 96 -14.40 -4.90 7.26
N ASP A 97 -13.82 -4.14 6.34
CA ASP A 97 -14.11 -2.70 6.18
C ASP A 97 -15.58 -2.45 5.79
N ILE A 98 -16.14 -3.25 4.88
CA ILE A 98 -17.55 -3.18 4.48
C ILE A 98 -18.46 -3.54 5.67
N TYR A 99 -18.16 -4.63 6.37
CA TYR A 99 -18.93 -5.07 7.53
C TYR A 99 -18.91 -4.00 8.63
N TYR A 100 -17.74 -3.46 8.95
CA TYR A 100 -17.57 -2.41 9.95
C TYR A 100 -18.35 -1.15 9.55
N GLY A 101 -18.19 -0.69 8.29
CA GLY A 101 -18.90 0.47 7.76
C GLY A 101 -20.42 0.30 7.82
N GLY A 102 -20.94 -0.88 7.48
CA GLY A 102 -22.36 -1.21 7.57
C GLY A 102 -22.91 -1.15 9.00
N ARG A 103 -22.10 -1.56 10.01
CA ARG A 103 -22.47 -1.41 11.42
C ARG A 103 -22.52 0.03 11.87
N ILE A 104 -21.59 0.87 11.41
CA ILE A 104 -21.65 2.31 11.69
C ILE A 104 -22.92 2.91 11.07
N THR A 105 -23.21 2.62 9.80
CA THR A 105 -24.41 3.16 9.12
C THR A 105 -25.68 2.74 9.85
N SER A 106 -25.80 1.45 10.19
CA SER A 106 -26.94 0.94 10.97
C SER A 106 -27.09 1.64 12.32
N ALA A 107 -25.97 2.01 12.94
CA ALA A 107 -25.94 2.68 14.24
C ALA A 107 -26.36 4.16 14.17
N ILE A 108 -26.12 4.83 13.04
CA ILE A 108 -26.50 6.23 12.82
C ILE A 108 -27.95 6.32 12.33
N THR A 109 -28.43 5.36 11.54
CA THR A 109 -29.77 5.38 10.93
C THR A 109 -30.84 4.60 11.69
N ARG A 110 -30.52 4.08 12.89
CA ARG A 110 -31.51 3.36 13.71
C ARG A 110 -32.65 4.29 14.14
N ALA A 111 -33.88 3.78 14.16
CA ALA A 111 -35.06 4.53 14.58
C ALA A 111 -35.01 4.87 16.08
N ASP A 112 -34.52 3.93 16.90
CA ASP A 112 -34.42 4.11 18.35
C ASP A 112 -33.04 4.65 18.75
N ASN A 113 -32.98 5.88 19.26
CA ASN A 113 -31.76 6.55 19.74
C ASN A 113 -30.61 6.55 18.70
N PRO A 114 -30.78 7.24 17.56
CA PRO A 114 -29.70 7.37 16.58
C PRO A 114 -28.48 8.02 17.23
N ILE A 115 -27.30 7.49 16.91
CA ILE A 115 -26.06 8.13 17.33
C ILE A 115 -25.81 9.29 16.38
N ASP A 116 -25.97 10.51 16.87
CA ASP A 116 -25.57 11.71 16.15
C ASP A 116 -24.05 11.69 15.91
N PRO A 117 -23.58 11.65 14.65
CA PRO A 117 -22.16 11.57 14.33
C PRO A 117 -21.50 12.97 14.25
N THR A 118 -22.15 14.02 14.76
CA THR A 118 -21.63 15.39 14.81
C THR A 118 -21.06 15.78 16.19
N GLY A 119 -20.42 16.94 16.28
CA GLY A 119 -19.82 17.46 17.52
C GLY A 119 -18.81 16.50 18.15
N THR A 120 -19.06 16.12 19.41
CA THR A 120 -18.23 15.19 20.20
C THR A 120 -18.08 13.81 19.55
N ASN A 121 -19.03 13.40 18.70
CA ASN A 121 -19.02 12.10 18.01
C ASN A 121 -18.50 12.17 16.56
N SER A 122 -17.87 13.27 16.15
CA SER A 122 -17.27 13.43 14.81
C SER A 122 -16.28 12.32 14.42
N TYR A 123 -15.70 11.62 15.41
CA TYR A 123 -14.86 10.44 15.20
C TYR A 123 -15.57 9.31 14.44
N ILE A 124 -16.90 9.22 14.52
CA ILE A 124 -17.71 8.22 13.81
C ILE A 124 -17.73 8.50 12.31
N THR A 125 -17.94 9.76 11.92
CA THR A 125 -17.88 10.20 10.53
C THR A 125 -16.46 10.03 9.98
N ASN A 126 -15.46 10.39 10.79
CA ASN A 126 -14.05 10.21 10.40
C ASN A 126 -13.70 8.74 10.21
N ALA A 127 -14.16 7.84 11.08
CA ALA A 127 -14.00 6.40 10.94
C ALA A 127 -14.63 5.88 9.64
N GLN A 128 -15.86 6.30 9.30
CA GLN A 128 -16.47 5.91 8.02
C GLN A 128 -15.68 6.37 6.80
N ASN A 129 -15.25 7.64 6.79
CA ASN A 129 -14.47 8.18 5.68
C ASN A 129 -13.13 7.47 5.56
N MET A 130 -12.48 7.23 6.70
CA MET A 130 -11.23 6.50 6.78
C MET A 130 -11.36 5.08 6.22
N LEU A 131 -12.42 4.33 6.56
CA LEU A 131 -12.64 2.97 6.03
C LEU A 131 -12.81 2.98 4.51
N LYS A 132 -13.52 3.98 3.96
CA LYS A 132 -13.66 4.14 2.50
C LYS A 132 -12.31 4.43 1.83
N VAL A 133 -11.53 5.35 2.40
CA VAL A 133 -10.20 5.69 1.86
C VAL A 133 -9.26 4.50 1.95
N HIS A 134 -9.25 3.78 3.07
CA HIS A 134 -8.45 2.58 3.27
C HIS A 134 -8.77 1.52 2.21
N MET A 135 -10.04 1.24 1.98
CA MET A 135 -10.51 0.30 0.95
C MET A 135 -10.06 0.71 -0.45
N ILE A 136 -10.14 1.99 -0.81
CA ILE A 136 -9.68 2.52 -2.10
C ILE A 136 -8.17 2.28 -2.27
N ILE A 137 -7.36 2.59 -1.25
CA ILE A 137 -5.91 2.39 -1.31
C ILE A 137 -5.58 0.90 -1.44
N LEU A 138 -6.30 0.01 -0.74
CA LEU A 138 -6.13 -1.44 -0.87
C LEU A 138 -6.46 -1.95 -2.26
N ILE A 139 -7.56 -1.48 -2.86
CA ILE A 139 -7.93 -1.85 -4.24
C ILE A 139 -6.86 -1.38 -5.23
N ILE A 140 -6.34 -0.16 -5.07
CA ILE A 140 -5.24 0.36 -5.89
C ILE A 140 -3.98 -0.50 -5.69
N GLY A 141 -3.62 -0.83 -4.45
CA GLY A 141 -2.46 -1.68 -4.12
C GLY A 141 -2.58 -3.09 -4.71
N ALA A 142 -3.76 -3.70 -4.61
CA ALA A 142 -4.07 -4.99 -5.21
C ALA A 142 -4.00 -4.92 -6.75
N GLY A 143 -4.57 -3.89 -7.36
CA GLY A 143 -4.50 -3.64 -8.80
C GLY A 143 -3.07 -3.44 -9.29
N LEU A 144 -2.26 -2.64 -8.59
CA LEU A 144 -0.83 -2.47 -8.87
C LEU A 144 -0.03 -3.77 -8.69
N THR A 145 -0.46 -4.65 -7.80
CA THR A 145 0.20 -5.96 -7.65
C THR A 145 -0.19 -6.89 -8.80
N ALA A 146 -1.47 -6.92 -9.17
CA ALA A 146 -1.98 -7.74 -10.27
C ALA A 146 -1.46 -7.28 -11.65
N LEU A 147 -1.27 -5.97 -11.84
CA LEU A 147 -0.77 -5.38 -13.09
C LEU A 147 0.76 -5.40 -13.21
N LEU A 148 1.50 -5.89 -12.20
CA LEU A 148 2.96 -6.06 -12.26
C LEU A 148 3.47 -6.64 -13.59
N PRO A 149 2.94 -7.76 -14.11
CA PRO A 149 3.42 -8.33 -15.38
C PRO A 149 3.22 -7.39 -16.58
N VAL A 150 2.27 -6.45 -16.51
CA VAL A 150 1.92 -5.53 -17.59
C VAL A 150 2.79 -4.27 -17.57
N TYR A 151 2.95 -3.61 -16.41
CA TYR A 151 3.72 -2.36 -16.36
C TYR A 151 5.23 -2.55 -16.15
N ALA A 152 5.67 -3.69 -15.60
CA ALA A 152 7.09 -3.99 -15.48
C ALA A 152 7.88 -3.90 -16.81
N PRO A 153 7.40 -4.45 -17.96
CA PRO A 153 8.08 -4.26 -19.24
C PRO A 153 8.00 -2.83 -19.77
N LEU A 154 6.90 -2.10 -19.49
CA LEU A 154 6.74 -0.71 -19.90
C LEU A 154 7.73 0.21 -19.17
N LEU A 155 7.89 0.05 -17.86
CA LEU A 155 8.87 0.80 -17.06
C LEU A 155 10.31 0.52 -17.51
N LYS A 156 10.59 -0.68 -18.03
CA LYS A 156 11.92 -1.00 -18.57
C LYS A 156 12.25 -0.24 -19.86
N LYS A 157 11.24 0.15 -20.65
CA LYS A 157 11.39 0.89 -21.90
C LYS A 157 11.70 2.38 -21.71
N VAL A 158 11.48 2.95 -20.52
CA VAL A 158 11.80 4.36 -20.25
C VAL A 158 13.32 4.55 -20.30
N ASN A 159 13.78 5.44 -21.19
CA ASN A 159 15.19 5.72 -21.38
C ASN A 159 15.67 6.66 -20.27
N THR A 160 16.52 6.14 -19.37
CA THR A 160 17.09 6.89 -18.24
C THR A 160 18.60 7.04 -18.36
N SER A 161 19.15 6.72 -19.54
CA SER A 161 20.56 6.98 -19.86
C SER A 161 20.80 8.48 -19.94
N ILE A 162 21.98 8.88 -19.50
CA ILE A 162 22.53 10.20 -19.79
C ILE A 162 23.32 10.01 -21.09
N GLU A 163 23.07 10.82 -22.11
CA GLU A 163 24.12 11.12 -23.08
C GLU A 163 25.21 11.85 -22.31
N VAL A 164 26.29 11.13 -22.01
CA VAL A 164 27.48 11.75 -21.42
C VAL A 164 28.11 12.52 -22.57
N ALA A 165 27.75 13.80 -22.71
CA ALA A 165 28.57 14.74 -23.47
C ALA A 165 29.89 14.86 -22.71
N GLY A 166 30.94 14.25 -23.25
CA GLY A 166 32.29 14.28 -22.68
C GLY A 166 32.93 12.91 -22.53
N ASN A 167 33.19 12.24 -23.66
CA ASN A 167 34.33 11.31 -23.74
C ASN A 167 35.29 11.69 -24.88
N ASP A 168 35.20 12.94 -25.37
CA ASP A 168 36.12 13.50 -26.38
C ASP A 168 37.37 14.13 -25.77
N ASP A 169 37.57 14.04 -24.45
CA ASP A 169 38.71 14.67 -23.76
C ASP A 169 39.49 13.73 -22.82
N MET A 170 39.42 12.42 -23.08
CA MET A 170 40.52 11.52 -22.66
C MET A 170 41.50 11.41 -23.81
N GLY A 171 42.23 12.51 -24.01
CA GLY A 171 43.41 12.56 -24.87
C GLY A 171 44.33 11.39 -24.54
N ALA A 172 44.81 10.74 -25.61
CA ALA A 172 45.68 9.59 -25.59
C ALA A 172 46.79 9.73 -24.54
N LEU A 173 46.68 8.98 -23.44
CA LEU A 173 47.83 8.67 -22.59
C LEU A 173 48.68 7.67 -23.38
N ASP A 174 49.65 8.20 -24.11
CA ASP A 174 50.70 7.46 -24.80
C ASP A 174 51.62 6.81 -23.74
N LEU A 175 51.44 5.52 -23.49
CA LEU A 175 52.33 4.72 -22.64
C LEU A 175 53.45 4.11 -23.49
N ARG A 176 54.23 4.96 -24.16
CA ARG A 176 55.50 4.58 -24.79
C ARG A 176 56.66 5.41 -24.26
N GLY A 177 57.52 4.72 -23.51
CA GLY A 177 58.91 5.12 -23.26
C GLY A 177 59.15 5.74 -21.90
N GLU A 178 59.82 4.99 -21.02
CA GLU A 178 61.25 5.21 -20.76
C GLU A 178 61.81 3.98 -20.03
N ASP A 179 62.92 3.48 -20.56
CA ASP A 179 63.74 2.37 -20.03
C ASP A 179 64.41 2.74 -18.69
#